data_AF-A0A1Y0D2H9-F1
#
_entry.id   AF-A0A1Y0D2H9-F1
#
_cell.length_a   1.000
_cell.length_b   1.000
_cell.length_c   1.000
_cell.angle_alpha   90.00
_cell.angle_beta   90.00
_cell.angle_gamma   90.00
#
_symmetry.space_group_name_H-M   'P 1'
#
loop_
_entity.id
_entity.type
_entity.pdbx_description
1 polymer ?
#
loop_
_entity_poly.entity_id
_entity_poly.type
_entity_poly.pdbx_seq_one_letter_code
_entity_poly.pdbx_strand_id
1 'polypeptide(L)'
;MKHILLTASTLALALGATSAYAGDDCHDAVADWQPQETLRQMVEAKDWQVKRIKVDDGCYEVKGLDKAGNKIEAKFAPATLRIRSFEVDFDDNSDLSAYPMLPVPVLSAKPERPATTAHAATEPMQPTATPAQP
;
A
#
# COMPACT_ATOMS: atom_id res chain seq x y z
N MET A 1 47.46 49.58 26.36
CA MET A 1 46.00 49.86 26.35
C MET A 1 45.68 50.51 25.02
N LYS A 2 44.88 50.00 24.08
CA LYS A 2 43.86 48.95 24.07
C LYS A 2 43.79 48.48 22.61
N HIS A 3 43.89 47.18 22.38
CA HIS A 3 43.81 46.58 21.05
C HIS A 3 42.40 46.78 20.49
N ILE A 4 42.26 47.55 19.41
CA ILE A 4 41.00 47.63 18.67
C ILE A 4 40.98 46.45 17.69
N LEU A 5 40.49 45.32 18.21
CA LEU A 5 40.09 44.17 17.44
C LEU A 5 38.85 44.56 16.62
N LEU A 6 38.99 44.75 15.32
CA LEU A 6 37.85 44.79 14.39
C LEU A 6 37.76 43.42 13.72
N THR A 7 37.15 42.50 14.44
CA THR A 7 36.69 41.20 13.96
C THR A 7 35.61 41.41 12.91
N ALA A 8 35.96 41.34 11.62
CA ALA A 8 35.01 41.23 10.53
C ALA A 8 34.49 39.78 10.48
N SER A 9 33.50 39.47 11.32
CA SER A 9 32.79 38.19 11.28
C SER A 9 31.79 38.20 10.12
N THR A 10 32.22 37.78 8.93
CA THR A 10 31.31 37.42 7.84
C THR A 10 30.58 36.14 8.20
N LEU A 11 29.35 36.27 8.70
CA LEU A 11 28.45 35.15 8.91
C LEU A 11 27.91 34.69 7.54
N ALA A 12 28.62 33.76 6.91
CA ALA A 12 28.13 33.06 5.72
C ALA A 12 26.98 32.13 6.15
N LEU A 13 25.74 32.54 5.90
CA LEU A 13 24.57 31.66 5.98
C LEU A 13 24.67 30.64 4.83
N ALA A 14 25.33 29.52 5.08
CA ALA A 14 25.20 28.34 4.23
C ALA A 14 23.79 27.78 4.42
N LEU A 15 22.88 28.16 3.51
CA LEU A 15 21.61 27.49 3.32
C LEU A 15 21.91 26.09 2.77
N GLY A 16 22.21 25.14 3.66
CA GLY A 16 22.26 23.73 3.32
C GLY A 16 20.88 23.31 2.86
N ALA A 17 20.72 23.05 1.56
CA ALA A 17 19.53 22.41 1.03
C ALA A 17 19.50 20.98 1.60
N THR A 18 18.73 20.76 2.65
CA THR A 18 18.42 19.41 3.09
C THR A 18 17.52 18.80 2.02
N SER A 19 18.04 17.89 1.21
CA SER A 19 17.20 17.04 0.37
C SER A 19 16.33 16.21 1.30
N ALA A 20 15.05 16.56 1.43
CA ALA A 20 14.06 15.69 2.02
C ALA A 20 13.91 14.48 1.09
N TYR A 21 14.65 13.41 1.39
CA TYR A 21 14.52 12.15 0.67
C TYR A 21 13.22 11.50 1.15
N ALA A 22 12.21 11.42 0.29
CA ALA A 22 11.02 10.61 0.57
C ALA A 22 11.49 9.14 0.62
N GLY A 23 11.34 8.49 1.77
CA GLY A 23 12.09 7.28 2.13
C GLY A 23 11.59 5.95 1.57
N ASP A 24 10.70 5.98 0.57
CA ASP A 24 9.93 4.83 0.12
C ASP A 24 10.56 4.09 -1.08
N ASP A 25 11.59 4.68 -1.70
CA ASP A 25 12.32 4.09 -2.82
C ASP A 25 13.40 3.09 -2.36
N CYS A 26 13.77 2.16 -3.24
CA CYS A 26 14.87 1.22 -3.02
C CYS A 26 16.02 1.48 -4.00
N HIS A 27 17.26 1.34 -3.52
CA HIS A 27 18.47 1.62 -4.30
C HIS A 27 19.48 0.46 -4.31
N ASP A 28 19.01 -0.76 -4.00
CA ASP A 28 19.83 -1.96 -4.04
C ASP A 28 20.39 -2.18 -5.45
N ALA A 29 21.67 -2.58 -5.55
CA ALA A 29 22.26 -2.91 -6.84
C ALA A 29 21.56 -4.15 -7.44
N VAL A 30 21.22 -4.09 -8.73
CA VAL A 30 20.50 -5.16 -9.43
C VAL A 30 21.20 -6.52 -9.32
N ALA A 31 22.53 -6.54 -9.22
CA ALA A 31 23.33 -7.74 -9.02
C ALA A 31 23.02 -8.48 -7.70
N ASP A 32 22.54 -7.76 -6.69
CA ASP A 32 22.23 -8.29 -5.36
C ASP A 32 20.75 -8.69 -5.22
N TRP A 33 19.92 -8.46 -6.25
CA TRP A 33 18.49 -8.71 -6.17
C TRP A 33 18.18 -10.20 -6.05
N GLN A 34 17.32 -10.54 -5.09
CA GLN A 34 16.79 -11.90 -4.97
C GLN A 34 15.70 -12.16 -6.02
N PRO A 35 15.50 -13.41 -6.46
CA PRO A 35 14.40 -13.74 -7.37
C PRO A 35 13.03 -13.36 -6.79
N GLN A 36 12.11 -12.88 -7.64
CA GLN A 36 10.73 -12.59 -7.21
C GLN A 36 10.01 -13.82 -6.64
N GLU A 37 10.39 -15.01 -7.10
CA GLU A 37 9.86 -16.28 -6.58
C GLU A 37 10.24 -16.50 -5.11
N THR A 38 11.44 -16.08 -4.70
CA THR A 38 11.86 -16.12 -3.29
C THR A 38 10.99 -15.21 -2.43
N LEU A 39 10.66 -14.02 -2.94
CA LEU A 39 9.71 -13.13 -2.28
C LEU A 39 8.31 -13.75 -2.20
N ARG A 40 7.81 -14.32 -3.30
CA ARG A 40 6.50 -15.00 -3.34
C ARG A 40 6.38 -16.07 -2.26
N GLN A 41 7.34 -16.98 -2.19
CA GLN A 41 7.34 -18.06 -1.20
C GLN A 41 7.38 -17.52 0.24
N MET A 42 8.19 -16.49 0.48
CA MET A 42 8.27 -15.85 1.80
C MET A 42 6.94 -15.24 2.24
N VAL A 43 6.19 -14.60 1.33
CA VAL A 43 4.91 -13.96 1.70
C VAL A 43 3.76 -14.97 1.73
N GLU A 44 3.73 -15.96 0.85
CA GLU A 44 2.73 -17.03 0.88
C GLU A 44 2.85 -17.88 2.15
N ALA A 45 4.06 -18.04 2.71
CA ALA A 45 4.28 -18.65 4.02
C ALA A 45 3.64 -17.88 5.20
N LYS A 46 3.17 -16.64 4.97
CA LYS A 46 2.41 -15.82 5.92
C LYS A 46 0.89 -15.91 5.71
N ASP A 47 0.43 -16.91 4.96
CA ASP A 47 -0.96 -17.07 4.52
C ASP A 47 -1.46 -15.92 3.64
N TRP A 48 -0.57 -15.23 2.91
CA TRP A 48 -0.98 -14.19 1.95
C TRP A 48 -1.25 -14.79 0.57
N GLN A 49 -2.30 -14.31 -0.09
CA GLN A 49 -2.60 -14.65 -1.48
C GLN A 49 -1.98 -13.61 -2.41
N VAL A 50 -0.91 -13.97 -3.10
CA VAL A 50 -0.18 -13.05 -4.00
C VAL A 50 -0.87 -12.96 -5.36
N LYS A 51 -1.43 -11.79 -5.68
CA LYS A 51 -2.03 -11.50 -6.99
C LYS A 51 -1.00 -11.03 -8.01
N ARG A 52 -0.06 -10.18 -7.58
CA ARG A 52 0.97 -9.62 -8.45
C ARG A 52 2.23 -9.28 -7.66
N ILE A 53 3.37 -9.46 -8.30
CA ILE A 53 4.66 -8.88 -7.89
C ILE A 53 5.15 -8.03 -9.07
N LYS A 54 5.54 -6.77 -8.83
CA LYS A 54 6.17 -5.91 -9.83
C LYS A 54 7.37 -5.18 -9.23
N VAL A 55 8.22 -4.63 -10.10
CA VAL A 55 9.22 -3.66 -9.70
C VAL A 55 8.59 -2.27 -9.76
N ASP A 56 8.70 -1.49 -8.69
CA ASP A 56 8.16 -0.14 -8.54
C ASP A 56 9.14 0.69 -7.71
N ASP A 57 9.66 1.79 -8.28
CA ASP A 57 10.66 2.67 -7.65
C ASP A 57 11.88 1.94 -7.05
N GLY A 58 12.35 0.92 -7.78
CA GLY A 58 13.47 0.07 -7.39
C GLY A 58 13.13 -0.98 -6.33
N CYS A 59 11.91 -1.02 -5.81
CA CYS A 59 11.43 -2.01 -4.85
C CYS A 59 10.63 -3.12 -5.53
N TYR A 60 10.47 -4.26 -4.86
CA TYR A 60 9.41 -5.22 -5.22
C TYR A 60 8.11 -4.85 -4.52
N GLU A 61 7.07 -4.55 -5.28
CA GLU A 61 5.71 -4.32 -4.78
C GLU A 61 4.88 -5.59 -4.93
N VAL A 62 4.37 -6.10 -3.81
CA VAL A 62 3.42 -7.21 -3.74
C VAL A 62 2.02 -6.65 -3.56
N LYS A 63 1.11 -7.04 -4.44
CA LYS A 63 -0.33 -6.80 -4.29
C LYS A 63 -1.05 -8.13 -4.10
N GLY A 64 -1.95 -8.19 -3.13
CA GLY A 64 -2.55 -9.46 -2.73
C GLY A 64 -3.70 -9.34 -1.74
N LEU A 65 -4.02 -10.46 -1.12
CA LEU A 65 -4.88 -10.52 0.06
C LEU A 65 -4.07 -11.06 1.24
N ASP A 66 -4.29 -10.50 2.43
CA ASP A 66 -3.75 -11.08 3.66
C ASP A 66 -4.55 -12.32 4.11
N LYS A 67 -4.19 -12.87 5.28
CA LYS A 67 -4.87 -14.01 5.90
C LYS A 67 -6.34 -13.75 6.24
N ALA A 68 -6.70 -12.51 6.53
CA ALA A 68 -8.07 -12.09 6.85
C ALA A 68 -8.87 -11.74 5.59
N GLY A 69 -8.26 -11.82 4.40
CA GLY A 69 -8.89 -11.49 3.14
C GLY A 69 -8.86 -10.00 2.79
N ASN A 70 -8.14 -9.17 3.55
CA ASN A 70 -8.00 -7.74 3.25
C ASN A 70 -7.04 -7.53 2.09
N LYS A 71 -7.32 -6.53 1.24
CA LYS A 71 -6.41 -6.12 0.17
C LYS A 71 -5.18 -5.44 0.78
N ILE A 72 -4.01 -5.84 0.29
CA ILE A 72 -2.74 -5.30 0.76
C ILE A 72 -1.83 -4.91 -0.40
N GLU A 73 -1.02 -3.88 -0.16
CA GLU A 73 0.15 -3.49 -0.95
C GLU A 73 1.37 -3.46 -0.02
N ALA A 74 2.45 -4.13 -0.41
CA ALA A 74 3.67 -4.17 0.38
C ALA A 74 4.90 -4.00 -0.50
N LYS A 75 5.73 -2.99 -0.23
CA LYS A 75 7.03 -2.82 -0.91
C LYS A 75 8.14 -3.51 -0.12
N PHE A 76 9.03 -4.20 -0.81
CA PHE A 76 10.17 -4.92 -0.25
C PHE A 76 11.47 -4.48 -0.94
N ALA A 77 12.54 -4.34 -0.15
CA ALA A 77 13.88 -4.14 -0.67
C ALA A 77 14.35 -5.42 -1.41
N PRO A 78 14.69 -5.36 -2.70
CA PRO A 78 14.90 -6.56 -3.51
C PRO A 78 16.15 -7.36 -3.11
N ALA A 79 17.19 -6.74 -2.52
CA ALA A 79 18.37 -7.50 -2.07
C ALA A 79 18.15 -8.27 -0.77
N THR A 80 17.31 -7.74 0.13
CA THR A 80 17.14 -8.30 1.49
C THR A 80 15.76 -8.91 1.75
N LEU A 81 14.80 -8.66 0.86
CA LEU A 81 13.37 -8.95 1.03
C LEU A 81 12.79 -8.38 2.34
N ARG A 82 13.41 -7.32 2.88
CA ARG A 82 12.89 -6.60 4.03
C ARG A 82 11.75 -5.69 3.59
N ILE A 83 10.67 -5.70 4.36
CA ILE A 83 9.52 -4.82 4.12
C ILE A 83 9.93 -3.35 4.29
N ARG A 84 9.45 -2.50 3.38
CA ARG A 84 9.69 -1.06 3.31
C ARG A 84 8.42 -0.29 3.63
N SER A 85 7.33 -0.64 2.95
CA SER A 85 5.98 -0.15 3.22
C SER A 85 5.00 -1.31 3.30
N PHE A 86 3.94 -1.11 4.06
CA PHE A 86 2.81 -2.03 4.17
C PHE A 86 1.54 -1.21 4.29
N GLU A 87 0.68 -1.33 3.30
CA GLU A 87 -0.58 -0.63 3.19
C GLU A 87 -1.70 -1.66 3.09
N VAL A 88 -2.79 -1.39 3.80
CA VAL A 88 -4.01 -2.20 3.74
C VAL A 88 -5.08 -1.32 3.13
N ASP A 89 -5.60 -1.72 1.98
CA ASP A 89 -6.74 -1.05 1.35
C ASP A 89 -8.01 -1.51 2.07
N PHE A 90 -8.56 -0.60 2.89
CA PHE A 90 -9.82 -0.83 3.59
C PHE A 90 -10.98 -0.35 2.71
N ASP A 91 -11.81 -1.30 2.27
CA ASP A 91 -13.14 -1.03 1.72
C ASP A 91 -14.20 -1.28 2.81
N ASP A 92 -15.47 -0.94 2.57
CA ASP A 92 -16.58 -1.15 3.53
C ASP A 92 -16.77 -2.61 3.99
N ASN A 93 -16.14 -3.57 3.29
CA ASN A 93 -16.19 -5.00 3.59
C ASN A 93 -14.93 -5.54 4.31
N SER A 94 -13.90 -4.73 4.52
CA SER A 94 -12.62 -5.20 5.07
C SER A 94 -12.71 -5.54 6.56
N ASP A 95 -12.05 -6.62 6.98
CA ASP A 95 -11.98 -7.05 8.37
C ASP A 95 -10.88 -6.28 9.13
N LEU A 96 -11.31 -5.22 9.81
CA LEU A 96 -10.46 -4.38 10.65
C LEU A 96 -10.03 -5.07 11.96
N SER A 97 -10.68 -6.18 12.35
CA SER A 97 -10.36 -6.86 13.60
C SER A 97 -8.96 -7.50 13.57
N ALA A 98 -8.45 -7.78 12.37
CA ALA A 98 -7.09 -8.25 12.13
C ALA A 98 -6.00 -7.19 12.43
N TYR A 99 -6.38 -5.92 12.59
CA TYR A 99 -5.47 -4.79 12.75
C TYR A 99 -5.75 -3.93 14.00
N PRO A 100 -5.70 -4.50 15.22
CA PRO A 100 -6.14 -3.83 16.44
C PRO A 100 -5.28 -2.63 16.88
N MET A 101 -4.15 -2.33 16.22
CA MET A 101 -3.24 -1.23 16.56
C MET A 101 -2.70 -0.45 15.35
N LEU A 102 -3.33 -0.50 14.18
CA LEU A 102 -2.95 0.45 13.13
C LEU A 102 -3.45 1.85 13.54
N PRO A 103 -2.57 2.85 13.73
CA PRO A 103 -3.03 4.21 13.93
C PRO A 103 -3.67 4.63 12.62
N VAL A 104 -5.00 4.63 12.54
CA VAL A 104 -5.78 5.04 11.36
C VAL A 104 -5.26 6.38 10.82
N PRO A 105 -4.43 6.43 9.77
CA PRO A 105 -4.12 7.67 9.11
C PRO A 105 -5.23 7.82 8.08
N VAL A 106 -6.27 8.55 8.49
CA VAL A 106 -7.20 9.30 7.65
C VAL A 106 -7.21 8.83 6.20
N LEU A 107 -8.14 7.93 5.91
CA LEU A 107 -8.89 7.83 4.65
C LEU A 107 -8.39 8.83 3.59
N SER A 108 -7.39 8.44 2.79
CA SER A 108 -7.21 9.06 1.48
C SER A 108 -8.36 8.56 0.61
N ALA A 109 -9.56 9.08 0.87
CA ALA A 109 -10.71 8.91 0.00
C ALA A 109 -10.33 9.49 -1.35
N LYS A 110 -9.92 8.62 -2.28
CA LYS A 110 -9.99 8.90 -3.71
C LYS A 110 -11.45 9.29 -3.96
N PRO A 111 -11.76 10.48 -4.50
CA PRO A 111 -13.15 10.85 -4.75
C PRO A 111 -13.73 9.86 -5.76
N GLU A 112 -14.65 9.02 -5.30
CA GLU A 112 -15.38 8.11 -6.16
C GLU A 112 -16.21 8.92 -7.15
N ARG A 113 -16.03 8.63 -8.44
CA ARG A 113 -16.98 9.09 -9.47
C ARG A 113 -18.33 8.47 -9.16
N PRO A 114 -19.42 9.25 -9.08
CA PRO A 114 -20.73 8.68 -8.80
C PRO A 114 -21.13 7.72 -9.93
N ALA A 115 -21.33 6.46 -9.57
CA ALA A 115 -21.98 5.50 -10.45
C ALA A 115 -23.42 5.96 -10.65
N THR A 116 -23.78 6.25 -11.90
CA THR A 116 -25.14 6.64 -12.27
C THR A 116 -26.09 5.47 -11.97
N THR A 117 -27.11 5.73 -11.14
CA THR A 117 -28.18 4.79 -10.84
C THR A 117 -29.00 4.54 -12.11
N ALA A 118 -29.00 3.29 -12.60
CA ALA A 118 -30.03 2.80 -13.51
C ALA A 118 -30.89 1.79 -12.74
N HIS A 119 -32.06 2.25 -12.30
CA HIS A 119 -33.13 1.37 -11.84
C HIS A 119 -33.68 0.59 -13.03
N ALA A 120 -33.71 -0.74 -12.92
CA ALA A 120 -34.49 -1.61 -13.80
C ALA A 120 -35.44 -2.48 -12.94
N ALA A 121 -36.64 -2.63 -13.46
CA ALA A 121 -37.88 -2.96 -12.78
C ALA A 121 -37.95 -4.36 -12.15
N THR A 122 -38.66 -4.43 -11.02
CA THR A 122 -39.22 -5.64 -10.44
C THR A 122 -40.45 -6.07 -11.25
N GLU A 123 -40.45 -7.31 -11.77
CA GLU A 123 -41.65 -7.99 -12.25
C GLU A 123 -41.89 -9.24 -11.37
N PRO A 124 -43.08 -9.43 -10.75
CA PRO A 124 -43.31 -10.53 -9.82
C PRO A 124 -43.74 -11.82 -10.54
N MET A 125 -43.06 -12.92 -10.21
CA MET A 125 -43.33 -14.28 -10.69
C MET A 125 -44.58 -14.86 -9.99
N GLN A 126 -45.60 -15.22 -10.77
CA GLN A 126 -46.79 -15.95 -10.29
C GLN A 126 -46.51 -17.46 -10.20
N PRO A 127 -47.03 -18.18 -9.19
CA PRO A 127 -46.89 -19.63 -9.09
C PRO A 127 -47.97 -20.38 -9.88
N THR A 128 -47.55 -21.29 -10.76
CA THR A 128 -48.43 -22.26 -11.43
C THR A 128 -48.61 -23.49 -10.54
N ALA A 129 -49.85 -23.73 -10.12
CA ALA A 129 -50.27 -24.96 -9.45
C ALA A 129 -50.62 -26.04 -10.50
N THR A 130 -50.03 -27.23 -10.36
CA THR A 130 -50.36 -28.45 -11.11
C THR A 130 -51.61 -29.11 -10.53
N PRO A 131 -52.65 -29.44 -11.32
CA PRO A 131 -53.69 -30.35 -10.87
C PRO A 131 -53.32 -31.81 -11.18
N ALA A 132 -53.49 -32.66 -10.17
CA ALA A 132 -53.61 -34.10 -10.34
C ALA A 132 -55.00 -34.44 -10.93
N GLN A 133 -55.04 -35.34 -11.90
CA GLN A 133 -56.26 -35.91 -12.47
C GLN A 133 -56.42 -37.37 -12.01
N PRO A 134 -57.66 -37.92 -11.99
CA PRO A 134 -57.99 -39.18 -11.32
C PRO A 134 -57.46 -40.44 -12.02
#